data_AF-A0A6S6SYN6-F1
#
_entry.id   AF-A0A6S6SYN6-F1
#
_cell.length_a   1.000
_cell.length_b   1.000
_cell.length_c   1.000
_cell.angle_alpha   90.00
_cell.angle_beta   90.00
_cell.angle_gamma   90.00
#
_symmetry.space_group_name_H-M   'P 1'
#
loop_
_entity.id
_entity.type
_entity.pdbx_description
1 polymer ?
#
loop_
_entity_poly.entity_id
_entity_poly.type
_entity_poly.pdbx_seq_one_letter_code
_entity_poly.pdbx_strand_id
1 'polypeptide(L)'
;MKEKNYSLDTMLSTITKYNGTTAKKRLIFDQFPLGGIGAKWVILFCLSLPVLLFAGIFNDTIFNMLGIAQAIIFFVVFLSMVMILIIAVVFINNNKVVRQLGPSWKTIFPDIDLKLALASGGTPYKDFLMHYTKALEKNLKGEPLEEYMKNAFTTMQEENAYLLAAMNNARNER
;
A
#
# COMPACT_ATOMS: atom_id res chain seq x y z
N MET A 1 2.76 -21.29 9.31
CA MET A 1 1.42 -20.67 9.29
C MET A 1 0.65 -21.28 8.13
N LYS A 2 -0.59 -21.76 8.30
CA LYS A 2 -1.40 -22.25 7.17
C LYS A 2 -1.48 -21.15 6.10
N GLU A 3 -1.19 -21.48 4.85
CA GLU A 3 -1.35 -20.56 3.72
C GLU A 3 -2.84 -20.24 3.60
N LYS A 4 -3.22 -19.01 3.94
CA LYS A 4 -4.56 -18.49 3.67
C LYS A 4 -4.59 -18.10 2.20
N ASN A 5 -5.41 -18.78 1.42
CA ASN A 5 -5.71 -18.35 0.05
C ASN A 5 -6.78 -17.26 0.09
N TYR A 6 -6.38 -16.05 -0.30
CA TYR A 6 -7.27 -14.89 -0.39
C TYR A 6 -7.85 -14.80 -1.81
N SER A 7 -9.15 -14.50 -1.92
CA SER A 7 -9.79 -14.21 -3.21
C SER A 7 -9.25 -12.91 -3.81
N LEU A 8 -9.33 -12.77 -5.13
CA LEU A 8 -8.89 -11.56 -5.82
C LEU A 8 -9.59 -10.29 -5.26
N ASP A 9 -10.90 -10.35 -5.01
CA ASP A 9 -11.66 -9.26 -4.37
C ASP A 9 -11.05 -8.82 -3.03
N THR A 10 -10.63 -9.78 -2.21
CA THR A 10 -10.01 -9.51 -0.91
C THR A 10 -8.64 -8.85 -1.07
N MET A 11 -7.84 -9.34 -2.02
CA MET A 11 -6.52 -8.76 -2.31
C MET A 11 -6.64 -7.32 -2.81
N LEU A 12 -7.55 -7.09 -3.76
CA LEU A 12 -7.74 -5.78 -4.37
C LEU A 12 -8.36 -4.78 -3.40
N SER A 13 -9.31 -5.17 -2.56
CA SER A 13 -9.88 -4.29 -1.53
C SER A 13 -8.87 -3.90 -0.43
N THR A 14 -7.88 -4.76 -0.15
CA THR A 14 -6.77 -4.49 0.78
C THR A 14 -5.85 -3.39 0.25
N ILE A 15 -5.53 -3.41 -1.05
CA ILE A 15 -4.54 -2.51 -1.68
C ILE A 15 -5.15 -1.28 -2.33
N THR A 16 -6.45 -1.28 -2.61
CA THR A 16 -7.16 -0.18 -3.30
C THR A 16 -8.25 0.46 -2.44
N LYS A 17 -8.53 1.74 -2.73
CA LYS A 17 -9.68 2.48 -2.24
C LYS A 17 -10.53 2.85 -3.45
N TYR A 18 -11.78 2.41 -3.45
CA TYR A 18 -12.76 2.78 -4.46
C TYR A 18 -13.56 4.00 -3.99
N ASN A 19 -13.76 4.98 -4.88
CA ASN A 19 -14.53 6.19 -4.61
C ASN A 19 -15.80 6.32 -5.46
N GLY A 20 -16.26 5.23 -6.09
CA GLY A 20 -17.45 5.21 -6.95
C GLY A 20 -17.14 5.34 -8.44
N THR A 21 -16.06 6.01 -8.82
CA THR A 21 -15.66 6.19 -10.23
C THR A 21 -14.24 5.71 -10.53
N THR A 22 -13.38 5.60 -9.51
CA THR A 22 -11.98 5.20 -9.69
C THR A 22 -11.49 4.34 -8.52
N ALA A 23 -10.78 3.25 -8.83
CA ALA A 23 -9.98 2.53 -7.85
C ALA A 23 -8.59 3.15 -7.78
N LYS A 24 -8.20 3.67 -6.60
CA LYS A 24 -6.87 4.23 -6.37
C LYS A 24 -6.08 3.35 -5.42
N LYS A 25 -4.77 3.24 -5.64
CA LYS A 25 -3.87 2.58 -4.69
C LYS A 25 -3.93 3.27 -3.34
N ARG A 26 -3.99 2.50 -2.26
CA ARG A 26 -3.88 3.04 -0.90
C ARG A 26 -2.43 3.37 -0.59
N LEU A 27 -2.21 4.50 0.08
CA LEU A 27 -0.91 4.81 0.68
C LEU A 27 -0.61 3.87 1.86
N ILE A 28 -1.62 3.53 2.64
CA ILE A 28 -1.55 2.58 3.75
C ILE A 28 -2.53 1.44 3.44
N PHE A 29 -1.98 0.25 3.19
CA PHE A 29 -2.78 -0.93 2.87
C PHE A 29 -3.65 -1.34 4.05
N ASP A 30 -4.88 -1.72 3.74
CA ASP A 30 -5.90 -2.06 4.74
C ASP A 30 -5.77 -3.52 5.12
N GLN A 31 -5.23 -3.83 6.30
CA GLN A 31 -5.08 -5.23 6.72
C GLN A 31 -6.40 -5.84 7.21
N PHE A 32 -7.47 -5.04 7.38
CA PHE A 32 -8.74 -5.53 7.91
C PHE A 32 -9.31 -6.74 7.14
N PRO A 33 -9.36 -6.74 5.78
CA PRO A 33 -9.83 -7.90 5.02
C PRO A 33 -8.95 -9.15 5.19
N LEU A 34 -7.69 -8.98 5.60
CA LEU A 34 -6.75 -10.07 5.87
C LEU A 34 -6.80 -10.56 7.33
N GLY A 35 -7.65 -9.95 8.17
CA GLY A 35 -7.75 -10.21 9.60
C GLY A 35 -6.76 -9.43 10.48
N GLY A 36 -6.23 -8.31 9.97
CA GLY A 36 -5.33 -7.41 10.69
C GLY A 36 -5.96 -6.07 11.06
N ILE A 37 -5.12 -5.08 11.34
CA ILE A 37 -5.56 -3.74 11.74
C ILE A 37 -6.01 -2.94 10.50
N GLY A 38 -7.17 -2.31 10.60
CA GLY A 38 -7.67 -1.48 9.51
C GLY A 38 -6.80 -0.25 9.26
N ALA A 39 -6.67 0.18 8.00
CA ALA A 39 -5.85 1.33 7.63
C ALA A 39 -6.25 2.61 8.37
N LYS A 40 -7.55 2.76 8.71
CA LYS A 40 -8.07 3.90 9.48
C LYS A 40 -7.43 4.05 10.86
N TRP A 41 -7.17 2.93 11.54
CA TRP A 41 -6.55 2.93 12.86
C TRP A 41 -5.06 3.27 12.79
N VAL A 42 -4.37 2.78 11.76
CA VAL A 42 -2.97 3.15 11.50
C VAL A 42 -2.85 4.65 11.20
N ILE A 43 -3.76 5.20 10.38
CA ILE A 43 -3.82 6.63 10.09
C ILE A 43 -4.10 7.43 11.37
N LEU A 44 -5.08 7.01 12.17
CA LEU A 44 -5.43 7.69 13.42
C LEU A 44 -4.24 7.74 14.37
N PHE A 45 -3.51 6.63 14.53
CA PHE A 45 -2.29 6.57 15.31
C PHE A 45 -1.22 7.54 14.80
N CYS A 46 -0.98 7.58 13.48
CA CYS A 46 0.01 8.49 12.90
C CYS A 46 -0.35 9.97 13.11
N LEU A 47 -1.64 10.31 13.02
CA LEU A 47 -2.13 11.67 13.19
C LEU A 47 -2.18 12.11 14.66
N SER A 48 -2.38 11.18 15.60
CA SER A 48 -2.40 11.51 17.03
C SER A 48 -1.01 11.74 17.60
N LEU A 49 0.04 11.11 17.06
CA LEU A 49 1.41 11.21 17.56
C LEU A 49 1.93 12.66 17.71
N PRO A 50 1.82 13.55 16.70
CA PRO A 50 2.25 14.95 16.86
C PRO A 50 1.49 15.70 17.96
N VAL A 51 0.20 15.42 18.12
CA VAL A 51 -0.65 16.08 19.13
C VAL A 51 -0.28 15.61 20.53
N LEU A 52 -0.08 14.30 20.71
CA LEU A 52 0.38 13.72 21.96
C LEU A 52 1.78 14.21 22.33
N LEU A 53 2.67 14.35 21.35
CA LEU A 53 4.00 14.91 21.55
C LEU A 53 3.93 16.36 22.01
N PHE A 54 3.10 17.18 21.36
CA PHE A 54 2.89 18.57 21.75
C PHE A 54 2.38 18.68 23.19
N ALA A 55 1.31 17.96 23.54
CA ALA A 55 0.76 17.93 24.89
C ALA A 55 1.75 17.39 25.93
N GLY A 56 2.58 16.42 25.54
CA GLY A 56 3.63 15.85 26.37
C GLY A 56 4.76 16.83 26.66
N ILE A 57 5.16 17.67 25.70
CA ILE A 57 6.28 18.61 25.89
C ILE A 57 5.81 19.92 26.54
N PHE A 58 4.64 20.43 26.16
CA PHE A 58 4.13 21.73 26.60
C PHE A 58 3.15 21.63 27.77
N ASN A 59 3.30 20.62 28.64
CA ASN A 59 2.61 20.63 29.94
C ASN A 59 3.42 21.38 30.99
N ASP A 60 2.73 21.85 32.04
CA ASP A 60 3.33 22.69 33.09
C ASP A 60 4.59 22.07 33.72
N THR A 61 4.59 20.76 33.96
CA THR A 61 5.72 20.08 34.61
C THR A 61 6.97 20.12 33.74
N ILE A 62 6.86 19.72 32.47
CA ILE A 62 7.99 19.69 31.54
C ILE A 62 8.41 21.09 31.11
N PHE A 63 7.43 21.98 30.90
CA PHE A 63 7.66 23.35 30.49
C PHE A 63 8.42 24.15 31.55
N ASN A 64 8.06 23.99 32.83
CA ASN A 64 8.78 24.63 33.93
C ASN A 64 10.20 24.09 34.12
N MET A 65 10.45 22.83 33.71
CA MET A 65 11.78 22.21 33.78
C MET A 65 12.71 22.66 32.65
N LEU A 66 12.21 22.74 31.41
CA LEU A 66 13.03 23.04 30.22
C LEU A 66 13.08 24.55 29.89
N GLY A 67 12.02 25.29 30.22
CA GLY A 67 11.80 26.64 29.70
C GLY A 67 11.39 26.64 28.23
N ILE A 68 10.85 27.79 27.78
CA ILE A 68 10.17 27.90 26.47
C ILE A 68 11.08 27.60 25.28
N ALA A 69 12.31 28.12 25.29
CA ALA A 69 13.23 27.98 24.16
C ALA A 69 13.67 26.52 23.97
N GLN A 70 14.01 25.83 25.06
CA GLN A 70 14.46 24.44 24.99
C GLN A 70 13.30 23.49 24.67
N ALA A 71 12.09 23.75 25.21
CA ALA A 71 10.89 22.98 24.87
C ALA A 71 10.58 23.03 23.35
N ILE A 72 10.73 24.21 22.71
CA ILE A 72 10.53 24.35 21.27
C ILE A 72 11.57 23.54 20.48
N ILE A 73 12.86 23.62 20.85
CA ILE A 73 13.92 22.85 20.18
C ILE A 73 13.65 21.35 20.32
N PHE A 74 13.31 20.88 21.53
CA PHE A 74 12.93 19.50 21.78
C PHE A 74 11.74 19.09 20.91
N PHE A 75 10.69 19.90 20.83
CA PHE A 75 9.52 19.60 20.01
C PHE A 75 9.88 19.39 18.54
N VAL A 76 10.70 20.27 17.95
CA VAL A 76 11.12 20.14 16.54
C VAL A 76 11.93 18.86 16.30
N VAL A 77 12.88 18.54 17.20
CA VAL A 77 13.70 17.33 17.08
C VAL A 77 12.83 16.07 17.20
N PHE A 78 11.95 16.00 18.21
CA PHE A 78 11.07 14.85 18.38
C PHE A 78 10.05 14.73 17.24
N LEU A 79 9.56 15.84 16.69
CA LEU A 79 8.67 15.81 15.54
C LEU A 79 9.36 15.18 14.31
N SER A 80 10.65 15.46 14.13
CA SER A 80 11.45 14.81 13.07
C SER A 80 11.57 13.29 13.29
N MET A 81 11.74 12.85 14.53
CA MET A 81 11.76 11.42 14.88
C MET A 81 10.38 10.76 14.67
N VAL A 82 9.29 11.45 15.04
CA VAL A 82 7.93 10.99 14.79
C VAL A 82 7.67 10.81 13.31
N MET A 83 8.15 11.71 12.45
CA MET A 83 8.03 11.57 11.00
C MET A 83 8.75 10.31 10.49
N ILE A 84 9.98 10.04 10.97
CA ILE A 84 10.72 8.82 10.63
C ILE A 84 9.92 7.58 11.07
N LEU A 85 9.37 7.60 12.29
CA LEU A 85 8.55 6.50 12.82
C LEU A 85 7.30 6.26 11.98
N ILE A 86 6.58 7.31 11.58
CA ILE A 86 5.41 7.21 10.71
C ILE A 86 5.78 6.53 9.39
N ILE A 87 6.86 6.97 8.74
CA ILE A 87 7.34 6.37 7.48
C ILE A 87 7.67 4.89 7.69
N ALA A 88 8.37 4.54 8.78
CA ALA A 88 8.72 3.16 9.10
C ALA A 88 7.47 2.29 9.32
N VAL A 89 6.48 2.76 10.09
CA VAL A 89 5.23 2.04 10.34
C VAL A 89 4.47 1.79 9.04
N VAL A 90 4.35 2.81 8.18
CA VAL A 90 3.68 2.67 6.88
C VAL A 90 4.41 1.68 5.98
N PHE A 91 5.74 1.75 5.92
CA PHE A 91 6.57 0.82 5.15
C PHE A 91 6.39 -0.63 5.62
N ILE A 92 6.48 -0.87 6.94
CA ILE A 92 6.30 -2.20 7.54
C ILE A 92 4.90 -2.73 7.26
N ASN A 93 3.86 -1.89 7.43
CA ASN A 93 2.48 -2.26 7.16
C ASN A 93 2.29 -2.73 5.72
N ASN A 94 2.76 -1.93 4.75
CA ASN A 94 2.58 -2.24 3.34
C ASN A 94 3.40 -3.46 2.91
N ASN A 95 4.65 -3.57 3.36
CA ASN A 95 5.50 -4.71 3.03
C ASN A 95 4.95 -6.01 3.62
N LYS A 96 4.39 -5.97 4.83
CA LYS A 96 3.71 -7.11 5.45
C LYS A 96 2.52 -7.57 4.62
N VAL A 97 1.68 -6.64 4.15
CA VAL A 97 0.54 -6.95 3.28
C VAL A 97 1.01 -7.59 1.97
N VAL A 98 1.98 -6.99 1.27
CA VAL A 98 2.50 -7.55 0.01
C VAL A 98 3.01 -8.98 0.23
N ARG A 99 3.71 -9.24 1.34
CA ARG A 99 4.18 -10.58 1.69
C ARG A 99 3.03 -11.56 1.97
N GLN A 100 1.96 -11.10 2.62
CA GLN A 100 0.77 -11.93 2.89
C GLN A 100 -0.04 -12.24 1.63
N LEU A 101 -0.13 -11.28 0.70
CA LEU A 101 -0.85 -11.45 -0.56
C LEU A 101 -0.07 -12.27 -1.59
N GLY A 102 1.28 -12.25 -1.51
CA GLY A 102 2.16 -12.86 -2.50
C GLY A 102 1.82 -14.31 -2.88
N PRO A 103 1.60 -15.24 -1.94
CA PRO A 103 1.22 -16.62 -2.26
C PRO A 103 -0.09 -16.71 -3.05
N SER A 104 -1.16 -16.05 -2.57
CA SER A 104 -2.45 -16.06 -3.26
C SER A 104 -2.39 -15.37 -4.63
N TRP A 105 -1.61 -14.29 -4.74
CA TRP A 105 -1.37 -13.62 -6.00
C TRP A 105 -0.71 -14.54 -7.03
N LYS A 106 0.34 -15.29 -6.64
CA LYS A 106 1.02 -16.23 -7.52
C LYS A 106 0.13 -17.39 -7.98
N THR A 107 -0.86 -17.78 -7.18
CA THR A 107 -1.84 -18.80 -7.59
C THR A 107 -2.73 -18.31 -8.74
N ILE A 108 -3.09 -17.01 -8.75
CA ILE A 108 -3.97 -16.42 -9.77
C ILE A 108 -3.16 -15.92 -10.98
N PHE A 109 -2.01 -15.29 -10.73
CA PHE A 109 -1.14 -14.65 -11.70
C PHE A 109 0.33 -15.11 -11.50
N PRO A 110 0.68 -16.33 -11.97
CA PRO A 110 1.99 -16.93 -11.68
C PRO A 110 3.17 -16.13 -12.23
N ASP A 111 3.01 -15.52 -13.41
CA ASP A 111 4.07 -14.84 -14.14
C ASP A 111 4.17 -13.33 -13.82
N ILE A 112 3.31 -12.83 -12.93
CA ILE A 112 3.15 -11.39 -12.68
C ILE A 112 3.61 -11.07 -11.26
N ASP A 113 4.64 -10.25 -11.13
CA ASP A 113 5.03 -9.73 -9.82
C ASP A 113 4.03 -8.69 -9.32
N LEU A 114 3.39 -8.97 -8.19
CA LEU A 114 2.50 -8.05 -7.48
C LEU A 114 3.15 -6.67 -7.27
N LYS A 115 4.45 -6.61 -6.99
CA LYS A 115 5.15 -5.34 -6.79
C LYS A 115 5.17 -4.49 -8.06
N LEU A 116 5.29 -5.11 -9.23
CA LEU A 116 5.26 -4.41 -10.51
C LEU A 116 3.86 -3.93 -10.86
N ALA A 117 2.82 -4.73 -10.55
CA ALA A 117 1.42 -4.34 -10.71
C ALA A 117 1.02 -3.18 -9.77
N LEU A 118 1.66 -3.08 -8.60
CA LEU A 118 1.41 -2.01 -7.63
C LEU A 118 2.40 -0.86 -7.71
N ALA A 119 3.40 -0.92 -8.59
CA ALA A 119 4.36 0.15 -8.74
C ALA A 119 3.68 1.42 -9.30
N SER A 120 4.11 2.58 -8.82
CA SER A 120 3.60 3.88 -9.30
C SER A 120 4.46 4.47 -10.42
N GLY A 121 5.60 3.86 -10.72
CA GLY A 121 6.48 4.25 -11.82
C GLY A 121 6.10 3.60 -13.15
N GLY A 122 6.90 3.83 -14.18
CA GLY A 122 6.72 3.19 -15.49
C GLY A 122 6.94 1.68 -15.41
N THR A 123 5.85 0.91 -15.35
CA THR A 123 5.87 -0.54 -15.46
C THR A 123 4.95 -0.99 -16.60
N PRO A 124 5.14 -2.23 -17.12
CA PRO A 124 4.22 -2.81 -18.09
C PRO A 124 2.77 -2.91 -17.59
N TYR A 125 2.55 -2.76 -16.28
CA TYR A 125 1.26 -2.93 -15.61
C TYR A 125 0.70 -1.62 -15.04
N LYS A 126 1.19 -0.46 -15.50
CA LYS A 126 0.80 0.87 -14.97
C LYS A 126 -0.73 1.09 -14.98
N ASP A 127 -1.43 0.50 -15.94
CA ASP A 127 -2.87 0.67 -16.16
C ASP A 127 -3.72 -0.36 -15.40
N PHE A 128 -3.10 -1.21 -14.59
CA PHE A 128 -3.76 -2.26 -13.81
C PHE A 128 -4.96 -1.75 -13.00
N LEU A 129 -4.82 -0.62 -12.30
CA LEU A 129 -5.91 -0.05 -11.50
C LEU A 129 -7.03 0.55 -12.35
N MET A 130 -6.71 1.02 -13.56
CA MET A 130 -7.71 1.47 -14.52
C MET A 130 -8.54 0.28 -15.01
N HIS A 131 -7.90 -0.84 -15.36
CA HIS A 131 -8.62 -2.06 -15.72
C HIS A 131 -9.48 -2.58 -14.56
N TYR A 132 -8.94 -2.59 -13.35
CA TYR A 132 -9.73 -2.97 -12.17
C TYR A 132 -10.94 -2.05 -11.95
N THR A 133 -10.78 -0.74 -12.16
CA THR A 133 -11.91 0.22 -12.10
C THR A 133 -13.00 -0.16 -13.10
N LYS A 134 -12.65 -0.44 -14.35
CA LYS A 134 -13.61 -0.89 -15.39
C LYS A 134 -14.31 -2.19 -15.01
N ALA A 135 -13.60 -3.11 -14.33
CA ALA A 135 -14.19 -4.34 -13.84
C ALA A 135 -15.24 -4.09 -12.74
N LEU A 136 -14.95 -3.15 -11.83
CA LEU A 136 -15.89 -2.73 -10.77
C LEU A 136 -17.12 -2.03 -11.34
N GLU A 137 -16.97 -1.17 -12.35
CA GLU A 137 -18.11 -0.53 -13.05
C GLU A 137 -19.04 -1.56 -13.69
N LYS A 138 -18.49 -2.67 -14.18
CA LYS A 138 -19.22 -3.82 -14.70
C LYS A 138 -19.76 -4.76 -13.62
N ASN A 139 -19.56 -4.45 -12.33
CA ASN A 139 -19.93 -5.27 -11.18
C ASN A 139 -19.35 -6.70 -11.23
N LEU A 140 -18.19 -6.90 -11.88
CA LEU A 140 -17.52 -8.19 -11.93
C LEU A 140 -16.97 -8.57 -10.54
N LYS A 141 -17.16 -9.82 -10.13
CA LYS A 141 -16.70 -10.38 -8.84
C LYS A 141 -16.31 -11.85 -9.03
N GLY A 142 -15.45 -12.38 -8.16
CA GLY A 142 -15.07 -13.80 -8.20
C GLY A 142 -14.40 -14.19 -9.54
N GLU A 143 -14.80 -15.32 -10.10
CA GLU A 143 -14.19 -15.86 -11.33
C GLU A 143 -14.27 -14.92 -12.55
N PRO A 144 -15.42 -14.27 -12.87
CA PRO A 144 -15.47 -13.24 -13.92
C PRO A 144 -14.48 -12.09 -13.75
N LEU A 145 -14.21 -11.68 -12.50
CA LEU A 145 -13.23 -10.65 -12.20
C LEU A 145 -11.81 -11.17 -12.46
N GLU A 146 -11.51 -12.40 -12.02
CA GLU A 146 -10.20 -13.01 -12.25
C GLU A 146 -9.89 -13.17 -13.73
N GLU A 147 -10.84 -13.66 -14.53
CA GLU A 147 -10.67 -13.80 -15.98
C GLU A 147 -10.47 -12.44 -16.66
N TYR A 148 -11.31 -11.45 -16.32
CA TYR A 148 -11.16 -10.10 -16.87
C TYR A 148 -9.78 -9.51 -16.56
N MET A 149 -9.28 -9.69 -15.33
CA MET A 149 -7.98 -9.18 -14.94
C MET A 149 -6.82 -9.95 -15.59
N LYS A 150 -6.95 -11.26 -15.81
CA LYS A 150 -5.97 -12.05 -16.59
C LYS A 150 -5.86 -11.52 -18.01
N ASN A 151 -6.99 -11.32 -18.68
CA ASN A 151 -7.01 -10.75 -20.03
C ASN A 151 -6.42 -9.34 -20.07
N ALA A 152 -6.76 -8.50 -19.08
CA ALA A 152 -6.18 -7.16 -18.97
C ALA A 152 -4.65 -7.20 -18.81
N PHE A 153 -4.12 -8.15 -18.04
CA PHE A 153 -2.67 -8.33 -17.92
C PHE A 153 -2.02 -8.74 -19.24
N THR A 154 -2.62 -9.67 -19.99
CA THR A 154 -2.11 -10.05 -21.31
C THR A 154 -2.09 -8.86 -22.26
N THR A 155 -3.19 -8.10 -22.34
CA THR A 155 -3.25 -6.87 -23.17
C THR A 155 -2.18 -5.86 -22.77
N MET A 156 -2.00 -5.62 -21.46
CA MET A 156 -0.96 -4.71 -20.97
C MET A 156 0.46 -5.19 -21.31
N GLN A 157 0.71 -6.51 -21.27
CA GLN A 157 1.99 -7.08 -21.67
C GLN A 157 2.25 -6.94 -23.17
N GLU A 158 1.23 -7.13 -24.00
CA GLU A 158 1.31 -6.95 -25.45
C GLU A 158 1.56 -5.48 -25.81
N GLU A 159 0.79 -4.55 -25.24
CA GLU A 159 0.94 -3.11 -25.45
C GLU A 159 2.31 -2.59 -24.99
N ASN A 160 2.89 -3.22 -23.95
CA ASN A 160 4.17 -2.83 -23.39
C ASN A 160 5.27 -3.87 -23.68
N ALA A 161 5.17 -4.64 -24.76
CA ALA A 161 6.07 -5.76 -25.06
C ALA A 161 7.55 -5.35 -25.11
N TYR A 162 7.86 -4.19 -25.71
CA TYR A 162 9.23 -3.65 -25.74
C TYR A 162 9.78 -3.34 -24.35
N LEU A 163 8.96 -2.72 -23.48
CA LEU A 163 9.35 -2.40 -22.11
C LEU A 163 9.55 -3.68 -21.29
N LEU A 164 8.64 -4.64 -21.44
CA LEU A 164 8.71 -5.93 -20.77
C LEU A 164 9.98 -6.71 -21.19
N ALA A 165 10.30 -6.75 -22.48
CA ALA A 165 11.51 -7.37 -23.00
C ALA A 165 12.77 -6.69 -22.46
N ALA A 166 12.83 -5.35 -22.47
CA ALA A 166 13.95 -4.60 -21.92
C ALA A 166 14.16 -4.86 -20.41
N MET A 167 13.07 -4.91 -19.63
CA MET A 167 13.13 -5.24 -18.21
C MET A 167 13.58 -6.67 -17.94
N ASN A 168 13.14 -7.63 -18.74
CA ASN A 168 13.54 -9.03 -18.62
C ASN A 168 15.02 -9.22 -18.96
N ASN A 169 15.52 -8.57 -20.02
CA ASN A 169 16.93 -8.61 -20.39
C ASN A 169 17.82 -8.02 -19.27
N ALA A 170 17.47 -6.83 -18.77
CA ALA A 170 18.20 -6.20 -17.67
C ALA A 170 18.20 -7.01 -16.37
N ARG A 171 17.20 -7.87 -16.16
CA ARG A 171 17.13 -8.78 -15.00
C ARG A 171 18.00 -10.02 -15.20
N ASN A 172 18.13 -10.53 -16.43
CA ASN A 172 18.95 -11.69 -16.75
C ASN A 172 20.45 -11.37 -16.79
N GLU A 173 20.81 -10.09 -16.97
CA GLU A 173 22.20 -9.60 -16.95
C GLU A 173 22.74 -9.30 -15.54
N ARG A 174 21.91 -9.43 -14.49
CA ARG A 174 22.27 -9.21 -13.07
C ARG A 174 22.38 -10.52 -12.32
#